data_AF-A0A7Y4L638-F1
#
_entry.id   AF-A0A7Y4L638-F1
#
_cell.length_a   1.000
_cell.length_b   1.000
_cell.length_c   1.000
_cell.angle_alpha   90.00
_cell.angle_beta   90.00
_cell.angle_gamma   90.00
#
_symmetry.space_group_name_H-M   'P 1'
#
loop_
_entity.id
_entity.type
_entity.pdbx_description
1 polymer ?
#
loop_
_entity_poly.entity_id
_entity_poly.type
_entity_poly.pdbx_seq_one_letter_code
_entity_poly.pdbx_strand_id
1 'polypeptide(L)'
;MKLLRVPAALLLVAAGVLGATQPASAATPADGAYLAPAHQLNLTIIAAARTAVTQGSTPCIRKVAAQLERDHLKLAAQETVVAARVDLELPTTVSTDERRQLITLAAKSGKDGYDAAWMSFQRQLHQDYLKLIAGDAPKEASPAVEAVANGAKPVVEMDLRLVGPGQCKAQVRPPSVDTGTGGMVADAKETRTRAALGLVVLGLLLLLVGKSVSVRRRLLGIGALAAGLVMMFGGTVRDTGSVPQAAAGPQAREAAVPPVQLKVPGLMDVKVQAVATAGDGRLEVPTKGDVGWWAAGAAPGAQGGTVLLAGHVDTAAGRGVFAQLEKVPMDARVAVTDGAGEQHWYRIVARRTYKQDNLPPDLFNGAMKPRLALVTCTGSYDHKAKKYSHNLVLYGEPLD
;
A
#
# COMPACT_ATOMS: atom_id res chain seq x y z
N MET A 1 -61.84 -38.86 -18.83
CA MET A 1 -60.73 -38.64 -19.79
C MET A 1 -60.93 -37.33 -20.53
N LYS A 2 -60.17 -36.29 -20.17
CA LYS A 2 -59.47 -35.35 -21.08
C LYS A 2 -58.94 -34.18 -20.23
N LEU A 3 -57.61 -34.12 -20.16
CA LEU A 3 -56.83 -33.05 -19.56
C LEU A 3 -57.05 -31.74 -20.34
N LEU A 4 -57.13 -30.60 -19.66
CA LEU A 4 -56.73 -29.33 -20.26
C LEU A 4 -55.83 -28.55 -19.29
N ARG A 5 -54.72 -28.07 -19.86
CA ARG A 5 -53.52 -27.57 -19.20
C ARG A 5 -53.68 -26.12 -18.74
N VAL A 6 -53.10 -25.82 -17.57
CA VAL A 6 -52.81 -24.48 -17.06
C VAL A 6 -51.55 -23.94 -17.74
N PRO A 7 -51.47 -22.66 -18.14
CA PRO A 7 -50.19 -21.97 -18.26
C PRO A 7 -49.93 -21.13 -17.00
N ALA A 8 -48.91 -21.53 -16.24
CA ALA A 8 -48.32 -20.70 -15.20
C ALA A 8 -47.46 -19.62 -15.88
N ALA A 9 -47.85 -18.35 -15.75
CA ALA A 9 -47.00 -17.23 -16.14
C ALA A 9 -45.93 -17.02 -15.06
N LEU A 10 -44.69 -17.43 -15.35
CA LEU A 10 -43.51 -17.05 -14.59
C LEU A 10 -43.15 -15.59 -14.92
N LEU A 11 -43.34 -14.68 -13.96
CA LEU A 11 -42.73 -13.35 -13.98
C LEU A 11 -41.29 -13.45 -13.46
N LEU A 12 -40.34 -13.51 -14.39
CA LEU A 12 -38.91 -13.31 -14.13
C LEU A 12 -38.67 -11.81 -13.93
N VAL A 13 -38.48 -11.37 -12.68
CA VAL A 13 -37.91 -10.05 -12.39
C VAL A 13 -36.39 -10.19 -12.44
N ALA A 14 -35.81 -9.87 -13.59
CA ALA A 14 -34.38 -9.67 -13.73
C ALA A 14 -34.03 -8.27 -13.17
N ALA A 15 -33.52 -8.22 -11.94
CA ALA A 15 -32.88 -7.02 -11.42
C ALA A 15 -31.49 -6.89 -12.05
N GLY A 16 -31.41 -6.22 -13.20
CA GLY A 16 -30.14 -5.79 -13.78
C GLY A 16 -29.55 -4.66 -12.94
N VAL A 17 -28.38 -4.89 -12.35
CA VAL A 17 -27.54 -3.82 -11.81
C VAL A 17 -26.90 -3.13 -13.01
N LEU A 18 -27.56 -2.09 -13.53
CA LEU A 18 -26.90 -1.10 -14.37
C LEU A 18 -25.97 -0.31 -13.46
N GLY A 19 -24.66 -0.45 -13.66
CA GLY A 19 -23.68 0.47 -13.10
C GLY A 19 -23.97 1.86 -13.67
N ALA A 20 -24.65 2.69 -12.90
CA ALA A 20 -24.85 4.08 -13.23
C ALA A 20 -23.49 4.77 -13.14
N THR A 21 -22.87 5.07 -14.28
CA THR A 21 -21.79 6.05 -14.34
C THR A 21 -22.38 7.37 -13.84
N GLN A 22 -22.00 7.80 -12.64
CA GLN A 22 -22.37 9.12 -12.16
C GLN A 22 -21.89 10.16 -13.18
N PRO A 23 -22.72 11.14 -13.56
CA PRO A 23 -22.25 12.21 -14.43
C PRO A 23 -21.11 12.95 -13.74
N ALA A 24 -20.10 13.33 -14.53
CA ALA A 24 -18.99 14.17 -14.06
C ALA A 24 -19.56 15.41 -13.34
N SER A 25 -19.18 15.60 -12.08
CA SER A 25 -19.51 16.82 -11.35
C SER A 25 -18.60 17.94 -11.85
N ALA A 26 -19.17 19.08 -12.23
CA ALA A 26 -18.36 20.23 -12.69
C ALA A 26 -17.29 20.61 -11.64
N ALA A 27 -16.08 20.91 -12.11
CA ALA A 27 -14.97 21.33 -11.26
C ALA A 27 -15.34 22.55 -10.39
N THR A 28 -14.95 22.48 -9.12
CA THR A 28 -14.99 23.62 -8.21
C THR A 28 -13.79 24.55 -8.48
N PRO A 29 -13.87 25.83 -8.06
CA PRO A 29 -12.69 26.71 -8.10
C PRO A 29 -11.49 26.14 -7.34
N ALA A 30 -11.73 25.41 -6.24
CA ALA A 30 -10.69 24.76 -5.45
C ALA A 30 -10.02 23.60 -6.20
N ASP A 31 -10.78 22.81 -6.97
CA ASP A 31 -10.23 21.76 -7.83
C ASP A 31 -9.23 22.34 -8.83
N GLY A 32 -9.62 23.40 -9.55
CA GLY A 32 -8.76 24.09 -10.51
C GLY A 32 -7.56 24.78 -9.86
N ALA A 33 -7.74 25.38 -8.68
CA ALA A 33 -6.69 26.07 -7.93
C ALA A 33 -5.59 25.13 -7.43
N TYR A 34 -5.88 23.83 -7.27
CA TYR A 34 -4.86 22.82 -6.98
C TYR A 34 -4.34 22.09 -8.22
N LEU A 35 -5.23 21.49 -9.02
CA LEU A 35 -4.83 20.56 -10.08
C LEU A 35 -3.98 21.23 -11.16
N ALA A 36 -4.34 22.42 -11.63
CA ALA A 36 -3.60 23.09 -12.69
C ALA A 36 -2.14 23.44 -12.29
N PRO A 37 -1.87 24.13 -11.16
CA PRO A 37 -0.50 24.41 -10.75
C PRO A 37 0.29 23.16 -10.32
N ALA A 38 -0.37 22.17 -9.70
CA ALA A 38 0.28 20.91 -9.35
C ALA A 38 0.75 20.16 -10.60
N HIS A 39 -0.10 20.10 -11.63
CA HIS A 39 0.24 19.49 -12.91
C HIS A 39 1.36 20.24 -13.64
N GLN A 40 1.34 21.58 -13.59
CA GLN A 40 2.41 22.40 -14.17
C GLN A 40 3.77 22.11 -13.51
N LEU A 41 3.82 21.98 -12.17
CA LEU A 41 5.02 21.59 -11.44
C LEU A 41 5.49 20.19 -11.85
N ASN A 42 4.58 19.22 -11.96
CA ASN A 42 4.91 17.87 -12.43
C ASN A 42 5.55 17.90 -13.82
N LEU A 43 4.97 18.62 -14.79
CA LEU A 43 5.54 18.74 -16.14
C LEU A 43 6.97 19.27 -16.12
N THR A 44 7.25 20.28 -15.30
CA THR A 44 8.57 20.90 -15.18
C THR A 44 9.57 19.95 -14.50
N ILE A 45 9.17 19.27 -13.44
CA ILE A 45 10.00 18.28 -12.73
C ILE A 45 10.35 17.11 -13.66
N ILE A 46 9.36 16.57 -14.40
CA ILE A 46 9.55 15.50 -15.38
C ILE A 46 10.54 15.92 -16.48
N ALA A 47 10.38 17.12 -17.04
CA ALA A 47 11.26 17.62 -18.08
C ALA A 47 12.71 17.79 -17.60
N ALA A 48 12.90 18.33 -16.39
CA ALA A 48 14.22 18.42 -15.76
C ALA A 48 14.83 17.04 -15.47
N ALA A 49 14.01 16.10 -15.00
CA ALA A 49 14.42 14.73 -14.69
C ALA A 49 14.89 13.98 -15.94
N ARG A 50 14.10 13.97 -17.02
CA ARG A 50 14.46 13.35 -18.31
C ARG A 50 15.81 13.81 -18.84
N THR A 51 16.09 15.10 -18.71
CA THR A 51 17.38 15.66 -19.11
C THR A 51 18.51 15.10 -18.26
N ALA A 52 18.36 15.08 -16.93
CA ALA A 52 19.40 14.58 -16.02
C ALA A 52 19.58 13.06 -16.04
N VAL A 53 18.57 12.28 -16.45
CA VAL A 53 18.73 10.83 -16.69
C VAL A 53 19.84 10.56 -17.72
N THR A 54 19.96 11.41 -18.74
CA THR A 54 20.98 11.27 -19.79
C THR A 54 22.21 12.14 -19.56
N GLN A 55 22.04 13.32 -18.97
CA GLN A 55 23.10 14.34 -18.87
C GLN A 55 23.72 14.47 -17.47
N GLY A 56 23.16 13.81 -16.46
CA GLY A 56 23.71 13.82 -15.10
C GLY A 56 25.13 13.29 -15.06
N SER A 57 26.05 14.04 -14.46
CA SER A 57 27.49 13.74 -14.50
C SER A 57 27.82 12.49 -13.69
N THR A 58 27.05 12.19 -12.64
CA THR A 58 27.27 11.01 -11.78
C THR A 58 26.18 9.94 -11.93
N PRO A 59 26.50 8.64 -11.72
CA PRO A 59 25.49 7.57 -11.66
C PRO A 59 24.42 7.82 -10.61
N CYS A 60 24.76 8.50 -9.50
CA CYS A 60 23.79 8.86 -8.49
C CYS A 60 22.73 9.82 -9.04
N ILE A 61 23.15 10.91 -9.69
CA ILE A 61 22.21 11.91 -10.23
C ILE A 61 21.30 11.29 -11.27
N ARG A 62 21.82 10.44 -12.15
CA ARG A 62 20.98 9.72 -13.13
C ARG A 62 19.93 8.82 -12.46
N LYS A 63 20.28 8.16 -11.34
CA LYS A 63 19.33 7.33 -10.56
C LYS A 63 18.27 8.18 -9.86
N VAL A 64 18.66 9.28 -9.23
CA VAL A 64 17.73 10.23 -8.59
C VAL A 64 16.79 10.79 -9.66
N ALA A 65 17.32 11.27 -10.79
CA ALA A 65 16.53 11.75 -11.90
C ALA A 65 15.54 10.70 -12.43
N ALA A 66 15.97 9.45 -12.60
CA ALA A 66 15.09 8.38 -13.04
C ALA A 66 13.98 8.07 -12.01
N GLN A 67 14.25 8.26 -10.72
CA GLN A 67 13.22 8.12 -9.68
C GLN A 67 12.22 9.28 -9.74
N LEU A 68 12.69 10.53 -9.72
CA LEU A 68 11.84 11.71 -9.84
C LEU A 68 10.95 11.65 -11.08
N GLU A 69 11.50 11.20 -12.23
CA GLU A 69 10.70 11.02 -13.44
C GLU A 69 9.56 10.03 -13.24
N ARG A 70 9.83 8.84 -12.67
CA ARG A 70 8.78 7.82 -12.45
C ARG A 70 7.71 8.33 -11.49
N ASP A 71 8.14 8.90 -10.38
CA ASP A 71 7.24 9.32 -9.29
C ASP A 71 6.35 10.47 -9.77
N HIS A 72 6.91 11.48 -10.46
CA HIS A 72 6.12 12.60 -10.98
C HIS A 72 5.29 12.25 -12.22
N LEU A 73 5.71 11.31 -13.08
CA LEU A 73 4.84 10.79 -14.15
C LEU A 73 3.57 10.18 -13.59
N LYS A 74 3.70 9.45 -12.47
CA LYS A 74 2.55 8.89 -11.77
C LYS A 74 1.65 9.99 -11.21
N LEU A 75 2.21 10.95 -10.46
CA LEU A 75 1.43 12.05 -9.88
C LEU A 75 0.66 12.84 -10.97
N ALA A 76 1.33 13.18 -12.07
CA ALA A 76 0.71 13.85 -13.22
C ALA A 76 -0.45 13.04 -13.82
N ALA A 77 -0.30 11.72 -13.88
CA ALA A 77 -1.34 10.85 -14.42
C ALA A 77 -2.55 10.73 -13.48
N GLN A 78 -2.34 10.73 -12.16
CA GLN A 78 -3.43 10.76 -11.18
C GLN A 78 -4.22 12.08 -11.25
N GLU A 79 -3.52 13.21 -11.41
CA GLU A 79 -4.15 14.52 -11.63
C GLU A 79 -4.98 14.51 -12.92
N THR A 80 -4.45 13.95 -14.01
CA THR A 80 -5.17 13.85 -15.30
C THR A 80 -6.45 13.03 -15.16
N VAL A 81 -6.41 11.91 -14.43
CA VAL A 81 -7.58 11.05 -14.20
C VAL A 81 -8.66 11.76 -13.40
N VAL A 82 -8.28 12.51 -12.36
CA VAL A 82 -9.25 13.26 -11.56
C VAL A 82 -9.77 14.48 -12.31
N ALA A 83 -8.93 15.20 -13.06
CA ALA A 83 -9.33 16.34 -13.87
C ALA A 83 -10.38 15.95 -14.92
N ALA A 84 -10.21 14.80 -15.57
CA ALA A 84 -11.21 14.26 -16.51
C ALA A 84 -12.56 13.94 -15.83
N ARG A 85 -12.57 13.53 -14.56
CA ARG A 85 -13.81 13.27 -13.79
C ARG A 85 -14.57 14.54 -13.44
N VAL A 86 -13.90 15.69 -13.42
CA VAL A 86 -14.49 16.99 -13.09
C VAL A 86 -14.57 17.95 -14.27
N ASP A 87 -14.31 17.45 -15.49
CA ASP A 87 -14.30 18.23 -16.74
C ASP A 87 -13.35 19.45 -16.69
N LEU A 88 -12.18 19.26 -16.09
CA LEU A 88 -11.13 20.28 -16.00
C LEU A 88 -10.01 19.98 -17.01
N GLU A 89 -9.69 20.94 -17.86
CA GLU A 89 -8.51 20.86 -18.73
C GLU A 89 -7.23 21.22 -17.95
N LEU A 90 -6.21 20.36 -18.07
CA LEU A 90 -4.89 20.60 -17.49
C LEU A 90 -3.90 21.10 -18.55
N PRO A 91 -2.87 21.88 -18.16
CA PRO A 91 -1.77 22.21 -19.06
C PRO A 91 -1.14 20.95 -19.64
N THR A 92 -0.84 20.91 -20.94
CA THR A 92 -0.19 19.74 -21.56
C THR A 92 1.30 19.94 -21.82
N THR A 93 1.80 21.15 -21.59
CA THR A 93 3.19 21.53 -21.84
C THR A 93 3.74 22.42 -20.74
N VAL A 94 5.06 22.38 -20.54
CA VAL A 94 5.77 23.35 -19.67
C VAL A 94 5.50 24.79 -20.12
N SER A 95 5.27 25.69 -19.16
CA SER A 95 5.02 27.11 -19.45
C SER A 95 6.24 27.78 -20.09
N THR A 96 6.06 28.95 -20.68
CA THR A 96 7.15 29.72 -21.30
C THR A 96 8.27 30.04 -20.31
N ASP A 97 7.92 30.40 -19.08
CA ASP A 97 8.89 30.79 -18.05
C ASP A 97 9.69 29.60 -17.55
N GLU A 98 9.02 28.49 -17.25
CA GLU A 98 9.68 27.24 -16.85
C GLU A 98 10.55 26.69 -17.98
N ARG A 99 10.11 26.80 -19.24
CA ARG A 99 10.92 26.43 -20.40
C ARG A 99 12.21 27.23 -20.48
N ARG A 100 12.18 28.54 -20.18
CA ARG A 100 13.40 29.37 -20.11
C ARG A 100 14.34 28.90 -18.99
N GLN A 101 13.80 28.52 -17.84
CA GLN A 101 14.58 27.96 -16.73
C GLN A 101 15.22 26.61 -17.10
N LEU A 102 14.47 25.71 -17.74
CA LEU A 102 14.96 24.42 -18.24
C LEU A 102 16.08 24.60 -19.28
N ILE A 103 15.94 25.53 -20.22
CA ILE A 103 17.00 25.86 -21.20
C ILE A 103 18.25 26.36 -20.49
N THR A 104 18.09 27.24 -19.49
CA THR A 104 19.22 27.78 -18.70
C THR A 104 19.95 26.67 -17.94
N LEU A 105 19.20 25.71 -17.39
CA LEU A 105 19.77 24.55 -16.72
C LEU A 105 20.48 23.62 -17.72
N ALA A 106 19.86 23.31 -18.85
CA ALA A 106 20.43 22.47 -19.90
C ALA A 106 21.71 23.06 -20.51
N ALA A 107 21.83 24.39 -20.59
CA ALA A 107 23.05 25.06 -21.07
C ALA A 107 24.29 24.82 -20.16
N LYS A 108 24.10 24.29 -18.95
CA LYS A 108 25.17 23.87 -18.04
C LYS A 108 25.60 22.42 -18.26
N SER A 109 24.89 21.65 -19.08
CA SER A 109 25.20 20.25 -19.35
C SER A 109 26.64 20.04 -19.81
N GLY A 110 27.28 18.98 -19.30
CA GLY A 110 28.69 18.67 -19.56
C GLY A 110 29.69 19.63 -18.91
N LYS A 111 29.25 20.61 -18.11
CA LYS A 111 30.10 21.56 -17.37
C LYS A 111 30.09 21.27 -15.87
N ASP A 112 31.14 21.71 -15.20
CA ASP A 112 31.20 21.72 -13.75
C ASP A 112 30.03 22.53 -13.17
N GLY A 113 29.33 21.93 -12.21
CA GLY A 113 28.17 22.56 -11.55
C GLY A 113 26.79 22.25 -12.15
N TYR A 114 26.68 21.47 -13.24
CA TYR A 114 25.38 20.99 -13.74
C TYR A 114 24.59 20.25 -12.65
N ASP A 115 25.18 19.20 -12.05
CA ASP A 115 24.52 18.38 -11.03
C ASP A 115 24.06 19.22 -9.83
N ALA A 116 24.88 20.19 -9.39
CA ALA A 116 24.53 21.08 -8.29
C ALA A 116 23.37 22.03 -8.64
N ALA A 117 23.38 22.60 -9.86
CA ALA A 117 22.31 23.44 -10.36
C ALA A 117 21.00 22.64 -10.51
N TRP A 118 21.08 21.41 -11.04
CA TRP A 118 19.93 20.52 -11.19
C TRP A 118 19.32 20.13 -9.85
N MET A 119 20.15 19.72 -8.87
CA MET A 119 19.67 19.41 -7.51
C MET A 119 19.00 20.62 -6.85
N SER A 120 19.56 21.82 -7.02
CA SER A 120 18.96 23.05 -6.49
C SER A 120 17.63 23.38 -7.17
N PHE A 121 17.54 23.21 -8.48
CA PHE A 121 16.32 23.45 -9.25
C PHE A 121 15.21 22.48 -8.84
N GLN A 122 15.51 21.18 -8.76
CA GLN A 122 14.56 20.18 -8.27
C GLN A 122 14.10 20.49 -6.85
N ARG A 123 15.03 20.81 -5.94
CA ARG A 123 14.68 21.14 -4.54
C ARG A 123 13.66 22.28 -4.47
N GLN A 124 13.85 23.33 -5.26
CA GLN A 124 12.93 24.47 -5.31
C GLN A 124 11.54 24.03 -5.79
N LEU A 125 11.45 23.28 -6.89
CA LEU A 125 10.17 22.80 -7.42
C LEU A 125 9.41 21.92 -6.42
N HIS A 126 10.12 21.06 -5.69
CA HIS A 126 9.48 20.19 -4.68
C HIS A 126 9.03 21.01 -3.45
N GLN A 127 9.78 22.03 -3.05
CA GLN A 127 9.37 22.95 -1.98
C GLN A 127 8.12 23.74 -2.38
N ASP A 128 8.05 24.21 -3.63
CA ASP A 128 6.88 24.91 -4.17
C ASP A 128 5.67 23.98 -4.25
N TYR A 129 5.86 22.73 -4.64
CA TYR A 129 4.79 21.73 -4.66
C TYR A 129 4.26 21.40 -3.26
N LEU A 130 5.13 21.22 -2.27
CA LEU A 130 4.69 21.02 -0.88
C LEU A 130 3.96 22.24 -0.32
N LYS A 131 4.37 23.45 -0.70
CA LYS A 131 3.66 24.68 -0.33
C LYS A 131 2.25 24.71 -0.94
N LEU A 132 2.10 24.30 -2.20
CA LEU A 132 0.80 24.18 -2.86
C LEU A 132 -0.10 23.16 -2.13
N ILE A 133 0.44 21.97 -1.83
CA ILE A 133 -0.28 20.91 -1.11
C ILE A 133 -0.70 21.34 0.30
N ALA A 134 0.14 22.13 0.99
CA ALA A 134 -0.15 22.61 2.34
C ALA A 134 -1.20 23.75 2.39
N GLY A 135 -1.54 24.33 1.24
CA GLY A 135 -2.56 25.38 1.13
C GLY A 135 -3.97 24.89 1.43
N ASP A 136 -4.94 25.79 1.29
CA ASP A 136 -6.34 25.48 1.61
C ASP A 136 -7.10 24.86 0.43
N ALA A 137 -6.69 25.17 -0.81
CA ALA A 137 -7.34 24.65 -2.03
C ALA A 137 -7.53 23.12 -2.01
N PRO A 138 -6.53 22.28 -1.63
CA PRO A 138 -6.75 20.83 -1.53
C PRO A 138 -7.86 20.41 -0.57
N LYS A 139 -8.03 21.10 0.56
CA LYS A 139 -9.02 20.74 1.60
C LYS A 139 -10.43 21.21 1.24
N GLU A 140 -10.52 22.23 0.40
CA GLU A 140 -11.78 22.79 -0.10
C GLU A 140 -12.20 22.16 -1.44
N ALA A 141 -11.32 21.38 -2.06
CA ALA A 141 -11.57 20.70 -3.31
C ALA A 141 -12.49 19.48 -3.14
N SER A 142 -12.88 18.89 -4.27
CA SER A 142 -13.62 17.63 -4.28
C SER A 142 -12.82 16.52 -3.58
N PRO A 143 -13.49 15.51 -2.97
CA PRO A 143 -12.80 14.41 -2.28
C PRO A 143 -11.76 13.66 -3.12
N ALA A 144 -12.00 13.54 -4.43
CA ALA A 144 -11.04 12.92 -5.36
C ALA A 144 -9.77 13.78 -5.52
N VAL A 145 -9.91 15.10 -5.61
CA VAL A 145 -8.78 16.03 -5.69
C VAL A 145 -8.03 16.10 -4.36
N GLU A 146 -8.74 16.16 -3.24
CA GLU A 146 -8.13 16.10 -1.91
C GLU A 146 -7.30 14.81 -1.74
N ALA A 147 -7.83 13.67 -2.20
CA ALA A 147 -7.13 12.40 -2.16
C ALA A 147 -5.86 12.39 -3.03
N VAL A 148 -5.88 13.02 -4.22
CA VAL A 148 -4.69 13.23 -5.07
C VAL A 148 -3.64 14.07 -4.34
N ALA A 149 -4.03 15.18 -3.72
CA ALA A 149 -3.11 16.03 -2.96
C ALA A 149 -2.48 15.32 -1.76
N ASN A 150 -3.30 14.60 -0.99
CA ASN A 150 -2.84 13.78 0.12
C ASN A 150 -1.92 12.65 -0.35
N GLY A 151 -2.20 12.05 -1.50
CA GLY A 151 -1.37 11.05 -2.16
C GLY A 151 -0.01 11.58 -2.60
N ALA A 152 0.03 12.78 -3.16
CA ALA A 152 1.26 13.41 -3.65
C ALA A 152 2.23 13.79 -2.51
N LYS A 153 1.70 14.27 -1.38
CA LYS A 153 2.50 14.79 -0.26
C LYS A 153 3.69 13.92 0.16
N PRO A 154 3.52 12.65 0.57
CA PRO A 154 4.63 11.84 1.04
C PRO A 154 5.64 11.49 -0.08
N VAL A 155 5.19 11.43 -1.33
CA VAL A 155 6.07 11.21 -2.49
C VAL A 155 6.96 12.42 -2.71
N VAL A 156 6.39 13.63 -2.73
CA VAL A 156 7.15 14.87 -2.89
C VAL A 156 8.09 15.11 -1.70
N GLU A 157 7.70 14.75 -0.48
CA GLU A 157 8.58 14.79 0.70
C GLU A 157 9.76 13.81 0.58
N MET A 158 9.50 12.59 0.09
CA MET A 158 10.53 11.59 -0.20
C MET A 158 11.51 12.11 -1.26
N ASP A 159 11.01 12.67 -2.35
CA ASP A 159 11.81 13.18 -3.45
C ASP A 159 12.60 14.44 -3.07
N LEU A 160 12.02 15.34 -2.28
CA LEU A 160 12.72 16.47 -1.69
C LEU A 160 13.93 16.02 -0.86
N ARG A 161 13.81 14.90 -0.13
CA ARG A 161 14.94 14.31 0.58
C ARG A 161 16.02 13.87 -0.40
N LEU A 162 15.70 13.29 -1.56
CA LEU A 162 16.70 12.81 -2.54
C LEU A 162 17.52 13.95 -3.17
N VAL A 163 16.92 15.12 -3.32
CA VAL A 163 17.59 16.33 -3.86
C VAL A 163 18.13 17.25 -2.76
N GLY A 164 18.16 16.76 -1.52
CA GLY A 164 18.76 17.43 -0.37
C GLY A 164 20.29 17.44 -0.39
N PRO A 165 20.93 18.30 0.43
CA PRO A 165 22.38 18.35 0.55
C PRO A 165 22.99 16.98 0.94
N GLY A 166 24.03 16.53 0.23
CA GLY A 166 24.82 15.35 0.61
C GLY A 166 24.23 13.97 0.24
N GLN A 167 23.07 13.91 -0.42
CA GLN A 167 22.34 12.65 -0.62
C GLN A 167 22.96 11.68 -1.62
N CYS A 168 23.75 12.18 -2.58
CA CYS A 168 24.60 11.34 -3.42
C CYS A 168 25.82 10.73 -2.72
N LYS A 169 25.87 10.78 -1.38
CA LYS A 169 26.86 10.11 -0.54
C LYS A 169 26.26 8.98 0.32
N ALA A 170 24.93 8.84 0.39
CA ALA A 170 24.26 7.84 1.20
C ALA A 170 23.99 6.54 0.42
N GLN A 171 24.11 5.39 1.09
CA GLN A 171 23.75 4.09 0.52
C GLN A 171 22.23 3.92 0.54
N VAL A 172 21.63 3.64 -0.62
CA VAL A 172 20.20 3.31 -0.74
C VAL A 172 19.98 1.91 -0.15
N ARG A 173 19.14 1.81 0.87
CA ARG A 173 18.70 0.52 1.42
C ARG A 173 17.46 0.03 0.66
N PRO A 174 17.29 -1.29 0.50
CA PRO A 174 16.04 -1.84 -0.01
C PRO A 174 14.84 -1.38 0.83
N PRO A 175 13.68 -1.16 0.21
CA PRO A 175 12.47 -0.85 0.95
C PRO A 175 12.14 -1.92 1.99
N SER A 176 11.66 -1.50 3.17
CA SER A 176 11.27 -2.41 4.25
C SER A 176 9.98 -1.95 4.94
N VAL A 177 9.26 -2.89 5.56
CA VAL A 177 8.03 -2.61 6.30
C VAL A 177 8.20 -3.02 7.75
N ASP A 178 8.36 -2.03 8.63
CA ASP A 178 8.46 -2.26 10.07
C ASP A 178 7.19 -1.79 10.78
N THR A 179 6.36 -2.75 11.12
CA THR A 179 4.99 -2.57 11.58
C THR A 179 4.78 -3.16 12.97
N GLY A 180 5.83 -3.35 13.76
CA GLY A 180 5.69 -3.91 15.11
C GLY A 180 6.79 -3.49 16.06
N THR A 181 6.43 -2.72 17.08
CA THR A 181 7.38 -2.21 18.10
C THR A 181 6.98 -2.56 19.53
N GLY A 182 5.85 -3.25 19.72
CA GLY A 182 5.30 -3.57 21.04
C GLY A 182 5.61 -4.99 21.51
N GLY A 183 5.67 -5.96 20.60
CA GLY A 183 5.93 -7.37 20.93
C GLY A 183 4.76 -8.12 21.58
N MET A 184 3.71 -7.42 22.03
CA MET A 184 2.55 -7.99 22.71
C MET A 184 1.87 -9.11 21.91
N VAL A 185 1.82 -9.02 20.58
CA VAL A 185 1.21 -10.07 19.76
C VAL A 185 2.10 -11.33 19.73
N ALA A 186 3.42 -11.17 19.68
CA ALA A 186 4.35 -12.30 19.81
C ALA A 186 4.29 -12.93 21.21
N ASP A 187 4.30 -12.11 22.26
CA ASP A 187 4.28 -12.58 23.65
C ASP A 187 2.99 -13.35 23.97
N ALA A 188 1.84 -12.89 23.46
CA ALA A 188 0.57 -13.57 23.60
C ALA A 188 0.57 -14.93 22.87
N LYS A 189 1.19 -15.02 21.69
CA LYS A 189 1.35 -16.27 20.96
C LYS A 189 2.28 -17.24 21.68
N GLU A 190 3.38 -16.75 22.24
CA GLU A 190 4.31 -17.57 23.01
C GLU A 190 3.63 -18.13 24.28
N THR A 191 2.92 -17.28 25.02
CA THR A 191 2.16 -17.69 26.21
C THR A 191 1.13 -18.76 25.88
N ARG A 192 0.38 -18.60 24.78
CA ARG A 192 -0.57 -19.61 24.29
C ARG A 192 0.13 -20.92 23.93
N THR A 193 1.30 -20.85 23.31
CA THR A 193 2.09 -22.03 22.93
C THR A 193 2.60 -22.78 24.16
N ARG A 194 3.08 -22.08 25.18
CA ARG A 194 3.50 -22.66 26.47
C ARG A 194 2.33 -23.33 27.20
N ALA A 195 1.16 -22.68 27.23
CA ALA A 195 -0.06 -23.26 27.80
C ALA A 195 -0.50 -24.53 27.04
N ALA A 196 -0.45 -24.51 25.71
CA ALA A 196 -0.76 -25.66 24.87
C ALA A 196 0.18 -26.85 25.14
N LEU A 197 1.49 -26.60 25.23
CA LEU A 197 2.49 -27.60 25.61
C LEU A 197 2.20 -28.19 27.00
N GLY A 198 1.85 -27.34 27.98
CA GLY A 198 1.46 -27.80 29.32
C GLY A 198 0.26 -28.75 29.30
N LEU A 199 -0.77 -28.45 28.49
CA LEU A 199 -1.94 -29.32 28.30
C LEU A 199 -1.59 -30.65 27.64
N VAL A 200 -0.70 -30.65 26.63
CA VAL A 200 -0.21 -31.88 25.99
C VAL A 200 0.54 -32.76 26.99
N VAL A 201 1.47 -32.18 27.76
CA VAL A 201 2.24 -32.90 28.78
C VAL A 201 1.31 -33.46 29.86
N LEU A 202 0.36 -32.65 30.37
CA LEU A 202 -0.63 -33.10 31.34
C LEU A 202 -1.49 -34.24 30.81
N GLY A 203 -1.96 -34.14 29.56
CA GLY A 203 -2.71 -35.19 28.89
C GLY A 203 -1.94 -36.50 28.81
N LEU A 204 -0.68 -36.46 28.40
CA LEU A 204 0.21 -37.62 28.35
C LEU A 204 0.46 -38.24 29.74
N LEU A 205 0.71 -37.41 30.76
CA LEU A 205 0.90 -37.88 32.14
C LEU A 205 -0.35 -38.57 32.69
N LEU A 206 -1.54 -38.06 32.39
CA LEU A 206 -2.81 -38.67 32.80
C LEU A 206 -3.07 -40.02 32.11
N LEU A 207 -2.56 -40.20 30.89
CA LEU A 207 -2.71 -41.42 30.11
C LEU A 207 -1.67 -42.50 30.43
N LEU A 208 -0.44 -42.11 30.74
CA LEU A 208 0.72 -43.02 30.76
C LEU A 208 1.27 -43.32 32.16
N VAL A 209 1.01 -42.47 33.17
CA VAL A 209 1.64 -42.62 34.50
C VAL A 209 0.71 -43.34 35.46
N GLY A 210 1.12 -44.52 35.96
CA GLY A 210 0.44 -45.25 37.05
C GLY A 210 -0.03 -46.66 36.64
N LYS A 211 -0.06 -47.58 37.60
CA LYS A 211 -0.32 -49.02 37.36
C LYS A 211 -1.75 -49.34 36.90
N SER A 212 -2.74 -48.52 37.28
CA SER A 212 -4.10 -48.61 36.74
C SER A 212 -4.66 -47.21 36.47
N VAL A 213 -5.17 -46.98 35.26
CA VAL A 213 -5.71 -45.70 34.83
C VAL A 213 -7.23 -45.83 34.72
N SER A 214 -7.97 -45.15 35.59
CA SER A 214 -9.43 -45.16 35.57
C SER A 214 -9.99 -44.54 34.28
N VAL A 215 -11.19 -44.96 33.86
CA VAL A 215 -11.86 -44.42 32.66
C VAL A 215 -11.99 -42.89 32.74
N ARG A 216 -12.35 -42.35 33.90
CA ARG A 216 -12.43 -40.89 34.13
C ARG A 216 -11.10 -40.19 33.88
N ARG A 217 -9.98 -40.77 34.33
CA ARG A 217 -8.64 -40.23 34.11
C ARG A 217 -8.23 -40.28 32.65
N ARG A 218 -8.59 -41.35 31.93
CA ARG A 218 -8.37 -41.45 30.47
C ARG A 218 -9.14 -40.37 29.70
N LEU A 219 -10.41 -40.16 30.02
CA LEU A 219 -11.23 -39.12 29.39
C LEU A 219 -10.65 -37.72 29.61
N LEU A 220 -10.20 -37.42 30.83
CA LEU A 220 -9.53 -36.15 31.13
C LEU A 220 -8.19 -36.00 30.38
N GLY A 221 -7.40 -37.08 30.31
CA GLY A 221 -6.14 -37.10 29.57
C GLY A 221 -6.32 -36.86 28.07
N ILE A 222 -7.31 -37.52 27.46
CA ILE A 222 -7.71 -37.31 26.05
C ILE A 222 -8.17 -35.87 25.84
N GLY A 223 -9.04 -35.35 26.71
CA GLY A 223 -9.54 -33.98 26.62
C GLY A 223 -8.44 -32.93 26.69
N ALA A 224 -7.52 -33.06 27.65
CA ALA A 224 -6.38 -32.15 27.80
C ALA A 224 -5.42 -32.23 26.59
N LEU A 225 -5.09 -33.45 26.13
CA LEU A 225 -4.24 -33.66 24.96
C LEU A 225 -4.87 -33.06 23.70
N ALA A 226 -6.15 -33.32 23.46
CA ALA A 226 -6.88 -32.79 22.31
C ALA A 226 -6.94 -31.25 22.34
N ALA A 227 -7.25 -30.65 23.51
CA ALA A 227 -7.26 -29.20 23.68
C ALA A 227 -5.87 -28.59 23.44
N GLY A 228 -4.81 -29.20 23.99
CA GLY A 228 -3.43 -28.79 23.78
C GLY A 228 -3.02 -28.84 22.31
N LEU A 229 -3.31 -29.94 21.61
CA LEU A 229 -3.03 -30.09 20.17
C LEU A 229 -3.80 -29.07 19.32
N VAL A 230 -5.08 -28.84 19.58
CA VAL A 230 -5.88 -27.82 18.88
C VAL A 230 -5.32 -26.42 19.12
N MET A 231 -4.93 -26.09 20.35
CA MET A 231 -4.30 -24.80 20.65
C MET A 231 -2.95 -24.61 19.95
N MET A 232 -2.17 -25.69 19.84
CA MET A 232 -0.81 -25.66 19.26
C MET A 232 -0.83 -25.59 17.72
N PHE A 233 -1.69 -26.36 17.07
CA PHE A 233 -1.71 -26.49 15.61
C PHE A 233 -2.82 -25.70 14.92
N GLY A 234 -3.90 -25.37 15.62
CA GLY A 234 -5.08 -24.67 15.06
C GLY A 234 -4.90 -23.20 14.73
N GLY A 235 -3.67 -22.66 14.86
CA GLY A 235 -3.38 -21.24 14.62
C GLY A 235 -2.05 -20.94 13.94
N THR A 236 -1.36 -21.94 13.39
CA THR A 236 -0.09 -21.66 12.69
C THR A 236 -0.36 -20.96 11.36
N VAL A 237 0.19 -19.76 11.20
CA VAL A 237 0.19 -19.01 9.94
C VAL A 237 1.04 -19.80 8.95
N ARG A 238 0.38 -20.56 8.07
CA ARG A 238 1.06 -21.29 7.00
C ARG A 238 0.95 -20.51 5.71
N ASP A 239 2.06 -20.49 4.97
CA ASP A 239 2.06 -20.02 3.60
C ASP A 239 1.13 -20.91 2.77
N THR A 240 0.27 -20.27 1.98
CA THR A 240 -0.78 -20.97 1.21
C THR A 240 -1.19 -20.17 -0.03
N GLY A 241 -1.82 -20.81 -1.00
CA GLY A 241 -2.25 -20.20 -2.26
C GLY A 241 -1.09 -19.86 -3.21
N SER A 242 -1.41 -19.26 -4.36
CA SER A 242 -0.43 -18.87 -5.38
C SER A 242 -0.28 -17.36 -5.41
N VAL A 243 0.96 -16.86 -5.33
CA VAL A 243 1.22 -15.41 -5.41
C VAL A 243 0.96 -14.97 -6.85
N PRO A 244 0.11 -13.95 -7.10
CA PRO A 244 -0.10 -13.41 -8.43
C PRO A 244 1.24 -12.99 -9.03
N GLN A 245 1.59 -13.62 -10.16
CA GLN A 245 2.92 -13.47 -10.73
C GLN A 245 3.16 -12.03 -11.18
N ALA A 246 4.34 -11.51 -10.83
CA ALA A 246 4.85 -10.26 -11.40
C ALA A 246 5.19 -10.49 -12.88
N ALA A 247 4.18 -10.35 -13.75
CA ALA A 247 4.38 -10.26 -15.19
C ALA A 247 4.45 -8.80 -15.60
N ALA A 248 5.40 -8.44 -16.45
CA ALA A 248 5.58 -7.07 -16.93
C ALA A 248 4.29 -6.53 -17.56
N GLY A 249 3.84 -5.36 -17.07
CA GLY A 249 2.74 -4.60 -17.65
C GLY A 249 3.25 -3.30 -18.29
N PRO A 250 2.53 -2.71 -19.27
CA PRO A 250 2.77 -1.35 -19.76
C PRO A 250 2.93 -0.32 -18.62
N GLN A 251 3.86 0.62 -18.76
CA GLN A 251 4.20 1.62 -17.73
C GLN A 251 3.10 2.68 -17.48
N ALA A 252 2.14 2.84 -18.39
CA ALA A 252 1.10 3.88 -18.33
C ALA A 252 -0.05 3.60 -17.34
N ARG A 253 0.12 2.68 -16.39
CA ARG A 253 -0.99 1.95 -15.76
C ARG A 253 -1.34 2.31 -14.31
N GLU A 254 -0.62 3.23 -13.68
CA GLU A 254 -0.79 3.59 -12.25
C GLU A 254 -1.70 4.82 -12.00
N ALA A 255 -2.35 5.32 -13.05
CA ALA A 255 -3.19 6.51 -13.04
C ALA A 255 -4.59 6.17 -12.47
N ALA A 256 -4.74 6.11 -11.16
CA ALA A 256 -6.03 5.97 -10.50
C ALA A 256 -6.13 6.85 -9.25
N VAL A 257 -7.36 7.06 -8.77
CA VAL A 257 -7.63 7.91 -7.60
C VAL A 257 -7.04 7.25 -6.35
N PRO A 258 -6.30 7.99 -5.50
CA PRO A 258 -5.74 7.41 -4.28
C PRO A 258 -6.77 6.79 -3.33
N PRO A 259 -6.41 5.72 -2.60
CA PRO A 259 -7.27 5.07 -1.62
C PRO A 259 -7.44 5.90 -0.35
N VAL A 260 -8.64 5.86 0.23
CA VAL A 260 -8.97 6.52 1.52
C VAL A 260 -9.51 5.56 2.58
N GLN A 261 -9.92 4.35 2.19
CA GLN A 261 -10.47 3.36 3.11
C GLN A 261 -10.12 1.93 2.70
N LEU A 262 -9.88 1.08 3.70
CA LEU A 262 -9.73 -0.36 3.57
C LEU A 262 -10.79 -1.06 4.41
N LYS A 263 -11.52 -2.00 3.78
CA LYS A 263 -12.52 -2.81 4.44
C LYS A 263 -12.30 -4.29 4.20
N VAL A 264 -12.19 -5.04 5.29
CA VAL A 264 -12.22 -6.51 5.30
C VAL A 264 -13.44 -6.93 6.11
N PRO A 265 -14.52 -7.42 5.47
CA PRO A 265 -15.77 -7.75 6.15
C PRO A 265 -15.57 -8.64 7.39
N GLY A 266 -16.17 -8.23 8.51
CA GLY A 266 -16.08 -8.93 9.79
C GLY A 266 -14.75 -8.80 10.54
N LEU A 267 -13.75 -8.11 9.98
CA LEU A 267 -12.41 -7.98 10.58
C LEU A 267 -11.98 -6.52 10.80
N MET A 268 -12.09 -5.66 9.79
CA MET A 268 -11.67 -4.25 9.88
C MET A 268 -12.38 -3.34 8.88
N ASP A 269 -12.56 -2.08 9.26
CA ASP A 269 -13.03 -0.99 8.42
C ASP A 269 -12.26 0.27 8.88
N VAL A 270 -11.25 0.66 8.12
CA VAL A 270 -10.18 1.57 8.60
C VAL A 270 -9.79 2.57 7.53
N LYS A 271 -9.34 3.75 7.97
CA LYS A 271 -8.85 4.79 7.06
C LYS A 271 -7.49 4.39 6.47
N VAL A 272 -7.28 4.81 5.24
CA VAL A 272 -6.01 4.69 4.53
C VAL A 272 -5.37 6.07 4.46
N GLN A 273 -4.10 6.15 4.87
CA GLN A 273 -3.28 7.34 4.71
C GLN A 273 -2.20 7.07 3.65
N ALA A 274 -1.92 8.05 2.81
CA ALA A 274 -0.78 7.99 1.90
C ALA A 274 0.54 8.07 2.67
N VAL A 275 1.49 7.19 2.35
CA VAL A 275 2.82 7.14 2.97
C VAL A 275 3.90 6.84 1.93
N ALA A 276 5.14 7.18 2.24
CA ALA A 276 6.30 6.88 1.41
C ALA A 276 7.42 6.24 2.25
N THR A 277 8.53 5.92 1.60
CA THR A 277 9.72 5.42 2.29
C THR A 277 10.55 6.58 2.84
N ALA A 278 11.02 6.44 4.07
CA ALA A 278 12.02 7.30 4.68
C ALA A 278 13.38 7.17 3.95
N GLY A 279 14.33 8.05 4.28
CA GLY A 279 15.68 8.03 3.68
C GLY A 279 16.47 6.74 3.93
N ASP A 280 16.06 5.92 4.91
CA ASP A 280 16.65 4.60 5.20
C ASP A 280 15.89 3.43 4.56
N GLY A 281 14.92 3.72 3.68
CA GLY A 281 14.10 2.75 2.97
C GLY A 281 12.92 2.19 3.76
N ARG A 282 12.72 2.56 5.03
CA ARG A 282 11.57 2.08 5.81
C ARG A 282 10.29 2.78 5.36
N LEU A 283 9.23 2.02 5.15
CA LEU A 283 7.90 2.57 4.90
C LEU A 283 7.38 3.27 6.17
N GLU A 284 6.98 4.54 6.05
CA GLU A 284 6.55 5.40 7.16
C GLU A 284 5.08 5.13 7.54
N VAL A 285 4.79 3.96 8.11
CA VAL A 285 3.41 3.53 8.42
C VAL A 285 2.78 4.37 9.55
N PRO A 286 1.49 4.76 9.47
CA PRO A 286 0.83 5.56 10.51
C PRO A 286 0.73 4.81 11.84
N THR A 287 1.04 5.49 12.94
CA THR A 287 1.11 4.86 14.28
C THR A 287 -0.25 4.68 14.98
N LYS A 288 -1.32 5.32 14.49
CA LYS A 288 -2.64 5.33 15.14
C LYS A 288 -3.74 4.85 14.20
N GLY A 289 -4.33 3.69 14.50
CA GLY A 289 -5.64 3.24 14.00
C GLY A 289 -5.80 3.00 12.49
N ASP A 290 -4.89 3.52 11.67
CA ASP A 290 -4.99 3.63 10.23
C ASP A 290 -3.94 2.77 9.54
N VAL A 291 -4.14 2.53 8.24
CA VAL A 291 -3.18 1.81 7.38
C VAL A 291 -2.49 2.77 6.43
N GLY A 292 -1.23 2.51 6.12
CA GLY A 292 -0.45 3.29 5.15
C GLY A 292 -0.53 2.67 3.76
N TRP A 293 -0.96 3.43 2.75
CA TRP A 293 -0.78 3.10 1.35
C TRP A 293 0.55 3.64 0.83
N TRP A 294 1.39 2.78 0.25
CA TRP A 294 2.64 3.23 -0.35
C TRP A 294 2.35 4.04 -1.63
N ALA A 295 2.41 5.36 -1.49
CA ALA A 295 1.95 6.33 -2.47
C ALA A 295 2.86 6.47 -3.69
N ALA A 296 4.02 5.79 -3.74
CA ALA A 296 4.81 5.64 -4.95
C ALA A 296 4.46 4.36 -5.74
N GLY A 297 3.58 3.49 -5.21
CA GLY A 297 3.07 2.30 -5.89
C GLY A 297 1.68 2.50 -6.51
N ALA A 298 1.00 1.43 -6.92
CA ALA A 298 -0.29 1.54 -7.60
C ALA A 298 -1.42 2.00 -6.67
N ALA A 299 -2.33 2.83 -7.19
CA ALA A 299 -3.64 3.12 -6.59
C ALA A 299 -4.66 2.02 -6.95
N PRO A 300 -5.74 1.83 -6.17
CA PRO A 300 -6.77 0.84 -6.52
C PRO A 300 -7.44 1.21 -7.86
N GLY A 301 -7.77 0.20 -8.67
CA GLY A 301 -8.29 0.41 -10.03
C GLY A 301 -7.23 0.67 -11.10
N ALA A 302 -5.97 0.84 -10.72
CA ALA A 302 -4.84 0.89 -11.65
C ALA A 302 -4.77 -0.38 -12.51
N GLN A 303 -4.45 -0.22 -13.80
CA GLN A 303 -4.31 -1.32 -14.76
C GLN A 303 -3.04 -2.16 -14.54
N GLY A 304 -2.20 -1.78 -13.57
CA GLY A 304 -0.97 -2.46 -13.22
C GLY A 304 -0.40 -2.00 -11.88
N GLY A 305 0.46 -2.84 -11.32
CA GLY A 305 1.21 -2.59 -10.10
C GLY A 305 0.60 -3.18 -8.83
N THR A 306 1.32 -2.99 -7.73
CA THR A 306 0.88 -3.45 -6.40
C THR A 306 0.24 -2.30 -5.63
N VAL A 307 -1.02 -2.47 -5.24
CA VAL A 307 -1.66 -1.65 -4.20
C VAL A 307 -1.13 -2.16 -2.85
N LEU A 308 -0.08 -1.52 -2.34
CA LEU A 308 0.57 -1.93 -1.09
C LEU A 308 -0.02 -1.14 0.08
N LEU A 309 -0.66 -1.87 0.99
CA LEU A 309 -1.20 -1.34 2.25
C LEU A 309 -0.47 -2.00 3.43
N ALA A 310 0.14 -1.20 4.29
CA ALA A 310 0.84 -1.66 5.46
C ALA A 310 0.19 -1.15 6.75
N GLY A 311 0.20 -1.96 7.80
CA GLY A 311 -0.42 -1.61 9.07
C GLY A 311 0.26 -2.31 10.24
N HIS A 312 0.25 -1.66 11.40
CA HIS A 312 0.89 -2.20 12.59
C HIS A 312 0.25 -3.53 13.05
N VAL A 313 1.07 -4.52 13.39
CA VAL A 313 0.64 -5.70 14.16
C VAL A 313 0.44 -5.32 15.63
N ASP A 314 1.36 -4.51 16.15
CA ASP A 314 1.29 -3.84 17.44
C ASP A 314 2.21 -2.63 17.50
N THR A 315 2.02 -1.83 18.54
CA THR A 315 2.89 -0.73 18.92
C THR A 315 3.13 -0.81 20.43
N ALA A 316 4.01 0.02 20.97
CA ALA A 316 4.16 0.18 22.41
C ALA A 316 2.84 0.57 23.14
N ALA A 317 1.86 1.13 22.42
CA ALA A 317 0.58 1.57 22.98
C ALA A 317 -0.51 0.48 22.96
N GLY A 318 -0.35 -0.59 22.16
CA GLY A 318 -1.39 -1.61 22.05
C GLY A 318 -1.30 -2.44 20.78
N ARG A 319 -2.32 -3.28 20.59
CA ARG A 319 -2.51 -4.01 19.33
C ARG A 319 -2.69 -3.02 18.17
N GLY A 320 -2.08 -3.32 17.04
CA GLY A 320 -2.18 -2.49 15.85
C GLY A 320 -3.37 -2.87 14.98
N VAL A 321 -3.62 -2.06 13.95
CA VAL A 321 -4.75 -2.23 13.03
C VAL A 321 -4.74 -3.59 12.31
N PHE A 322 -3.55 -4.13 12.02
CA PHE A 322 -3.34 -5.42 11.37
C PHE A 322 -3.00 -6.55 12.35
N ALA A 323 -3.25 -6.36 13.66
CA ALA A 323 -3.08 -7.40 14.68
C ALA A 323 -3.88 -8.70 14.42
N GLN A 324 -4.85 -8.65 13.52
CA GLN A 324 -5.70 -9.78 13.13
C GLN A 324 -5.57 -10.16 11.65
N LEU A 325 -4.60 -9.60 10.91
CA LEU A 325 -4.44 -9.85 9.48
C LEU A 325 -4.24 -11.34 9.18
N GLU A 326 -3.58 -12.08 10.07
CA GLU A 326 -3.41 -13.53 9.95
C GLU A 326 -4.72 -14.34 9.97
N LYS A 327 -5.83 -13.74 10.43
CA LYS A 327 -7.14 -14.38 10.50
C LYS A 327 -7.94 -14.21 9.21
N VAL A 328 -7.51 -13.37 8.28
CA VAL A 328 -8.18 -13.18 6.98
C VAL A 328 -8.11 -14.50 6.21
N PRO A 329 -9.26 -15.15 5.90
CA PRO A 329 -9.24 -16.42 5.19
C PRO A 329 -8.80 -16.25 3.73
N MET A 330 -8.38 -17.34 3.09
CA MET A 330 -8.27 -17.37 1.63
C MET A 330 -9.68 -17.18 1.02
N ASP A 331 -9.72 -16.64 -0.19
CA ASP A 331 -10.93 -16.23 -0.91
C ASP A 331 -11.75 -15.11 -0.23
N ALA A 332 -11.24 -14.54 0.88
CA ALA A 332 -11.86 -13.37 1.50
C ALA A 332 -11.92 -12.20 0.51
N ARG A 333 -13.06 -11.52 0.48
CA ARG A 333 -13.22 -10.28 -0.26
C ARG A 333 -12.72 -9.10 0.55
N VAL A 334 -11.95 -8.23 -0.07
CA VAL A 334 -11.42 -6.98 0.50
C VAL A 334 -11.84 -5.83 -0.41
N ALA A 335 -12.38 -4.76 0.17
CA ALA A 335 -12.68 -3.53 -0.57
C ALA A 335 -11.65 -2.47 -0.22
N VAL A 336 -11.13 -1.80 -1.25
CA VAL A 336 -10.33 -0.58 -1.11
C VAL A 336 -11.13 0.54 -1.77
N THR A 337 -11.58 1.51 -0.98
CA THR A 337 -12.35 2.66 -1.48
C THR A 337 -11.39 3.79 -1.83
N ASP A 338 -11.54 4.36 -3.02
CA ASP A 338 -10.78 5.54 -3.44
C ASP A 338 -11.41 6.87 -2.99
N GLY A 339 -10.68 7.96 -3.16
CA GLY A 339 -11.14 9.31 -2.83
C GLY A 339 -12.37 9.78 -3.61
N ALA A 340 -12.71 9.13 -4.72
CA ALA A 340 -13.94 9.39 -5.46
C ALA A 340 -15.14 8.58 -4.91
N GLY A 341 -14.92 7.72 -3.91
CA GLY A 341 -15.94 6.86 -3.32
C GLY A 341 -16.14 5.53 -4.06
N GLU A 342 -15.33 5.24 -5.07
CA GLU A 342 -15.42 3.99 -5.84
C GLU A 342 -14.78 2.84 -5.04
N GLN A 343 -15.47 1.70 -4.95
CA GLN A 343 -14.98 0.52 -4.24
C GLN A 343 -14.33 -0.46 -5.20
N HIS A 344 -13.04 -0.68 -5.00
CA HIS A 344 -12.25 -1.66 -5.74
C HIS A 344 -12.16 -2.95 -4.95
N TRP A 345 -12.75 -4.03 -5.47
CA TRP A 345 -12.81 -5.31 -4.78
C TRP A 345 -11.65 -6.22 -5.16
N TYR A 346 -11.11 -6.90 -4.17
CA TYR A 346 -10.05 -7.90 -4.33
C TYR A 346 -10.44 -9.19 -3.63
N ARG A 347 -9.96 -10.32 -4.15
CA ARG A 347 -10.04 -11.62 -3.50
C ARG A 347 -8.66 -12.04 -3.02
N ILE A 348 -8.53 -12.41 -1.75
CA ILE A 348 -7.27 -12.90 -1.18
C ILE A 348 -6.96 -14.29 -1.74
N VAL A 349 -5.86 -14.42 -2.46
CA VAL A 349 -5.48 -15.67 -3.15
C VAL A 349 -4.19 -16.28 -2.62
N ALA A 350 -3.39 -15.53 -1.86
CA ALA A 350 -2.19 -16.08 -1.24
C ALA A 350 -1.83 -15.40 0.08
N ARG A 351 -1.08 -16.17 0.87
CA ARG A 351 -0.45 -15.74 2.11
C ARG A 351 1.01 -16.17 2.10
N ARG A 352 1.92 -15.27 2.43
CA ARG A 352 3.35 -15.55 2.55
C ARG A 352 3.96 -14.89 3.77
N THR A 353 4.98 -15.55 4.33
CA THR A 353 5.80 -15.02 5.42
C THR A 353 7.21 -14.80 4.91
N TYR A 354 7.73 -13.59 5.07
CA TYR A 354 9.08 -13.22 4.65
C TYR A 354 9.90 -12.78 5.85
N LYS A 355 11.22 -13.02 5.84
CA LYS A 355 12.09 -12.36 6.82
C LYS A 355 11.97 -10.84 6.64
N GLN A 356 12.05 -10.09 7.74
CA GLN A 356 11.80 -8.65 7.69
C GLN A 356 12.77 -7.88 6.78
N ASP A 357 13.98 -8.41 6.59
CA ASP A 357 15.03 -7.88 5.72
C ASP A 357 15.02 -8.45 4.29
N ASN A 358 14.05 -9.32 3.97
CA ASN A 358 13.95 -10.01 2.68
C ASN A 358 12.51 -9.98 2.15
N LEU A 359 11.87 -8.81 2.20
CA LEU A 359 10.61 -8.57 1.50
C LEU A 359 10.84 -8.62 -0.02
N PRO A 360 9.92 -9.21 -0.80
CA PRO A 360 10.03 -9.23 -2.25
C PRO A 360 10.09 -7.80 -2.83
N PRO A 361 11.11 -7.46 -3.64
CA PRO A 361 11.28 -6.10 -4.15
C PRO A 361 10.16 -5.70 -5.14
N ASP A 362 9.47 -6.67 -5.75
CA ASP A 362 8.32 -6.44 -6.63
C ASP A 362 7.08 -5.93 -5.90
N LEU A 363 7.04 -5.99 -4.56
CA LEU A 363 6.02 -5.28 -3.76
C LEU A 363 6.14 -3.76 -3.94
N PHE A 364 7.34 -3.27 -4.20
CA PHE A 364 7.66 -1.86 -4.39
C PHE A 364 7.85 -1.52 -5.87
N ASN A 365 7.03 -2.11 -6.74
CA ASN A 365 7.09 -1.91 -8.18
C ASN A 365 5.68 -1.83 -8.78
N GLY A 366 5.49 -0.90 -9.70
CA GLY A 366 4.22 -0.68 -10.39
C GLY A 366 4.13 -1.25 -11.81
N ALA A 367 5.24 -1.71 -12.41
CA ALA A 367 5.25 -2.30 -13.76
C ALA A 367 4.86 -3.79 -13.80
N MET A 368 3.72 -4.15 -13.19
CA MET A 368 3.26 -5.54 -13.13
C MET A 368 1.74 -5.70 -13.26
N LYS A 369 1.22 -6.94 -13.33
CA LYS A 369 -0.24 -7.18 -13.25
C LYS A 369 -0.82 -6.58 -11.95
N PRO A 370 -2.06 -6.04 -11.98
CA PRO A 370 -2.69 -5.49 -10.79
C PRO A 370 -2.80 -6.52 -9.67
N ARG A 371 -2.40 -6.14 -8.46
CA ARG A 371 -2.62 -6.93 -7.25
C ARG A 371 -2.71 -6.05 -6.02
N LEU A 372 -3.35 -6.59 -4.99
CA LEU A 372 -3.33 -6.06 -3.62
C LEU A 372 -2.24 -6.76 -2.81
N ALA A 373 -1.54 -6.01 -1.96
CA ALA A 373 -0.66 -6.56 -0.93
C ALA A 373 -0.97 -5.91 0.42
N LEU A 374 -1.44 -6.70 1.39
CA LEU A 374 -1.62 -6.28 2.78
C LEU A 374 -0.43 -6.77 3.61
N VAL A 375 0.33 -5.86 4.21
CA VAL A 375 1.61 -6.16 4.86
C VAL A 375 1.60 -5.80 6.35
N THR A 376 2.03 -6.73 7.21
CA THR A 376 2.25 -6.47 8.65
C THR A 376 3.45 -7.26 9.19
N CYS A 377 3.84 -7.03 10.43
CA CYS A 377 4.89 -7.78 11.13
C CYS A 377 4.33 -9.07 11.74
N THR A 378 5.16 -10.11 11.82
CA THR A 378 4.79 -11.41 12.40
C THR A 378 6.03 -12.17 12.89
N GLY A 379 5.82 -13.37 13.42
CA GLY A 379 6.87 -14.22 13.98
C GLY A 379 7.24 -13.86 15.41
N SER A 380 8.43 -14.29 15.84
CA SER A 380 8.99 -13.93 17.15
C SER A 380 9.38 -12.45 17.21
N TYR A 381 9.41 -11.91 18.42
CA TYR A 381 9.81 -10.54 18.70
C TYR A 381 11.10 -10.50 19.53
N ASP A 382 12.07 -9.73 19.08
CA ASP A 382 13.27 -9.41 19.84
C ASP A 382 13.04 -8.14 20.66
N HIS A 383 12.90 -8.30 21.98
CA HIS A 383 12.67 -7.19 22.92
C HIS A 383 13.87 -6.24 23.06
N LYS A 384 15.09 -6.70 22.78
CA LYS A 384 16.29 -5.86 22.81
C LYS A 384 16.38 -5.01 21.55
N ALA A 385 16.18 -5.64 20.39
CA ALA A 385 16.20 -4.95 19.09
C ALA A 385 14.90 -4.20 18.77
N LYS A 386 13.84 -4.43 19.56
CA LYS A 386 12.47 -3.95 19.34
C LYS A 386 11.94 -4.26 17.94
N LYS A 387 12.14 -5.51 17.52
CA LYS A 387 11.99 -5.92 16.12
C LYS A 387 11.32 -7.28 16.00
N TYR A 388 10.38 -7.39 15.06
CA TYR A 388 9.82 -8.68 14.66
C TYR A 388 10.76 -9.45 13.72
N SER A 389 10.69 -10.77 13.72
CA SER A 389 11.54 -11.57 12.83
C SER A 389 11.07 -11.56 11.36
N HIS A 390 9.77 -11.38 11.12
CA HIS A 390 9.16 -11.58 9.82
C HIS A 390 8.09 -10.53 9.48
N ASN A 391 7.73 -10.47 8.21
CA ASN A 391 6.51 -9.85 7.71
C ASN A 391 5.53 -10.92 7.21
N LEU A 392 4.25 -10.69 7.45
CA LEU A 392 3.15 -11.39 6.81
C LEU A 392 2.65 -10.54 5.64
N VAL A 393 2.49 -11.17 4.47
CA VAL A 393 1.91 -10.55 3.28
C VAL A 393 0.70 -11.38 2.83
N LEU A 394 -0.46 -10.73 2.73
CA LEU A 394 -1.61 -11.27 2.01
C LEU A 394 -1.68 -10.65 0.62
N TYR A 395 -1.80 -11.50 -0.40
CA TYR A 395 -1.94 -11.07 -1.78
C TYR A 395 -3.38 -11.23 -2.23
N GLY A 396 -3.91 -10.21 -2.90
CA GLY A 396 -5.22 -10.25 -3.53
C GLY A 396 -5.17 -9.97 -5.03
N GLU A 397 -6.08 -10.57 -5.76
CA GLU A 397 -6.34 -10.26 -7.17
C GLU A 397 -7.61 -9.42 -7.28
N PRO A 398 -7.69 -8.45 -8.22
CA PRO A 398 -8.92 -7.73 -8.48
C PRO A 398 -10.08 -8.69 -8.80
N LEU A 399 -11.26 -8.32 -8.36
CA LEU A 399 -12.52 -8.92 -8.78
C LEU A 399 -13.12 -8.03 -9.87
N ASP A 400 -13.39 -8.62 -11.03
CA ASP A 400 -14.07 -7.95 -12.16
C ASP A 400 -15.50 -7.51 -11.80
#